data_AF-A0A3M6KBY5-F1
#
_entry.id   AF-A0A3M6KBY5-F1
#
_cell.length_a   1.000
_cell.length_b   1.000
_cell.length_c   1.000
_cell.angle_alpha   90.00
_cell.angle_beta   90.00
_cell.angle_gamma   90.00
#
_symmetry.space_group_name_H-M   'P 1'
#
loop_
_entity.id
_entity.type
_entity.pdbx_description
1 polymer ?
#
loop_
_entity_poly.entity_id
_entity_poly.type
_entity_poly.pdbx_seq_one_letter_code
_entity_poly.pdbx_strand_id
1 'polypeptide(L)'
;MIGHYTKEGESIREKILDESALEMFWFIDKRKAYGGRSALLPMIKTIFSNKSKRFPTTGINEQCSHDCKSVKAVFVRSTSLISNSKVIKIDDENHI
;
A
#
# COMPACT_ATOMS: atom_id res chain seq x y z
N MET A 1 7.11 -0.04 2.74
CA MET A 1 6.06 -1.07 2.64
C MET A 1 6.16 -1.94 3.88
N ILE A 2 5.02 -2.29 4.49
CA ILE A 2 4.97 -3.19 5.66
C ILE A 2 4.33 -4.49 5.17
N GLY A 3 4.92 -5.63 5.49
CA GLY A 3 4.38 -6.94 5.11
C GLY A 3 3.31 -7.40 6.10
N HIS A 4 2.27 -8.08 5.62
CA HIS A 4 1.17 -8.56 6.47
C HIS A 4 1.59 -9.56 7.56
N TYR A 5 2.75 -10.22 7.40
CA TYR A 5 3.30 -11.20 8.34
C TYR A 5 4.37 -10.63 9.27
N THR A 6 4.59 -9.31 9.26
CA THR A 6 5.40 -8.67 10.31
C THR A 6 4.50 -8.32 11.49
N LYS A 7 5.05 -8.22 12.71
CA LYS A 7 4.28 -7.85 13.90
C LYS A 7 3.56 -6.51 13.73
N GLU A 8 4.18 -5.58 13.02
CA GLU A 8 3.60 -4.28 12.69
C GLU A 8 2.44 -4.44 11.70
N GLY A 9 2.58 -5.30 10.69
CA GLY A 9 1.52 -5.59 9.72
C GLY A 9 0.31 -6.28 10.37
N GLU A 10 0.55 -7.25 11.26
CA GLU A 10 -0.48 -7.90 12.06
C GLU A 10 -1.22 -6.87 12.93
N SER A 11 -0.49 -6.00 13.64
CA SER A 11 -1.11 -4.98 14.47
C SER A 11 -1.93 -3.96 13.66
N ILE A 12 -1.46 -3.54 12.49
CA ILE A 12 -2.23 -2.67 11.59
C ILE A 12 -3.52 -3.37 11.14
N ARG A 13 -3.44 -4.65 10.81
CA ARG A 13 -4.61 -5.44 10.41
C ARG A 13 -5.65 -5.52 11.53
N GLU A 14 -5.23 -5.79 12.76
CA GLU A 14 -6.15 -5.95 13.90
C GLU A 14 -6.78 -4.64 14.35
N LYS A 15 -6.03 -3.53 14.27
CA LYS A 15 -6.43 -2.24 14.85
C LYS A 15 -7.12 -1.31 13.85
N ILE A 16 -6.68 -1.31 12.60
CA ILE A 16 -7.06 -0.28 11.61
C ILE A 16 -7.91 -0.87 10.49
N LEU A 17 -7.62 -2.10 10.07
CA LEU A 17 -8.28 -2.74 8.94
C LEU A 17 -9.34 -3.73 9.43
N ASP A 18 -10.23 -4.13 8.52
CA ASP A 18 -11.23 -5.16 8.79
C ASP A 18 -10.87 -6.48 8.07
N GLU A 19 -11.81 -7.40 7.99
CA GLU A 19 -11.63 -8.70 7.33
C GLU A 19 -11.08 -8.61 5.90
N SER A 20 -11.28 -7.49 5.20
CA SER A 20 -10.77 -7.26 3.84
C SER A 20 -9.27 -6.89 3.77
N ALA A 21 -8.56 -6.88 4.90
CA ALA A 21 -7.14 -6.50 4.98
C ALA A 21 -6.23 -7.26 3.99
N LEU A 22 -6.53 -8.54 3.72
CA LEU A 22 -5.71 -9.40 2.85
C LEU A 22 -6.15 -9.40 1.38
N GLU A 23 -7.29 -8.78 1.07
CA GLU A 23 -7.89 -8.82 -0.28
C GLU A 23 -7.29 -7.79 -1.24
N MET A 24 -6.60 -6.78 -0.71
CA MET A 24 -6.05 -5.66 -1.48
C MET A 24 -4.87 -5.00 -0.76
N PHE A 25 -4.12 -4.18 -1.48
CA PHE A 25 -3.14 -3.30 -0.86
C PHE A 25 -3.83 -2.12 -0.16
N TRP A 26 -3.17 -1.56 0.85
CA TRP A 26 -3.69 -0.43 1.61
C TRP A 26 -2.69 0.74 1.64
N PHE A 27 -3.20 1.96 1.49
CA PHE A 27 -2.52 3.20 1.79
C PHE A 27 -3.21 3.84 2.99
N ILE A 28 -2.48 4.02 4.08
CA ILE A 28 -3.05 4.50 5.34
C ILE A 28 -2.45 5.89 5.64
N ASP A 29 -3.32 6.88 5.83
CA ASP A 29 -2.96 8.19 6.34
C ASP A 29 -3.54 8.40 7.76
N LYS A 30 -3.37 9.61 8.31
CA LYS A 30 -3.81 9.92 9.69
C LYS A 30 -5.33 9.85 9.90
N ARG A 31 -6.12 9.87 8.84
CA ARG A 31 -7.59 9.98 8.91
C ARG A 31 -8.28 8.77 8.33
N LYS A 32 -7.67 8.11 7.34
CA LYS A 32 -8.31 7.06 6.56
C LYS A 32 -7.32 5.99 6.11
N ALA A 33 -7.80 4.76 6.06
CA ALA A 33 -7.19 3.67 5.31
C ALA A 33 -7.91 3.52 3.97
N TYR A 34 -7.17 3.68 2.87
CA TYR A 34 -7.67 3.49 1.50
C TYR A 34 -7.17 2.13 0.99
N GLY A 35 -8.06 1.31 0.44
CA GLY A 35 -7.76 -0.01 -0.09
C GLY A 35 -7.94 -0.07 -1.62
N GLY A 36 -7.05 -0.79 -2.30
CA GLY A 36 -7.11 -1.04 -3.74
C GLY A 36 -7.12 0.25 -4.57
N ARG A 37 -8.05 0.37 -5.53
CA ARG A 37 -8.10 1.54 -6.44
C ARG A 37 -8.24 2.88 -5.70
N SER A 38 -8.94 2.90 -4.56
CA SER A 38 -9.13 4.12 -3.76
C SER A 38 -7.84 4.68 -3.18
N ALA A 39 -6.79 3.85 -3.04
CA ALA A 39 -5.50 4.26 -2.53
C ALA A 39 -4.60 4.93 -3.57
N LEU A 40 -4.85 4.74 -4.87
CA LEU A 40 -3.97 5.24 -5.93
C LEU A 40 -3.85 6.76 -5.92
N LEU A 41 -4.98 7.48 -5.88
CA LEU A 41 -4.96 8.94 -5.90
C LEU A 41 -4.33 9.55 -4.63
N PRO A 42 -4.69 9.12 -3.39
CA PRO A 42 -4.01 9.56 -2.17
C PRO A 42 -2.51 9.26 -2.16
N MET A 43 -2.09 8.09 -2.65
CA MET A 43 -0.69 7.69 -2.73
C MET A 43 0.08 8.60 -3.69
N ILE A 44 -0.41 8.75 -4.94
CA ILE A 44 0.19 9.62 -5.96
C ILE A 44 0.26 11.06 -5.44
N LYS A 45 -0.83 11.56 -4.86
CA LYS A 45 -0.86 12.90 -4.26
C LYS A 45 0.22 13.04 -3.18
N THR A 46 0.40 12.05 -2.31
CA THR A 46 1.45 12.08 -1.27
C THR A 46 2.86 12.09 -1.87
N ILE A 47 3.10 11.30 -2.92
CA ILE A 47 4.40 11.27 -3.63
C ILE A 47 4.73 12.64 -4.21
N PHE A 48 3.77 13.31 -4.87
CA PHE A 48 4.00 14.59 -5.55
C PHE A 48 3.78 15.84 -4.67
N SER A 49 3.01 15.74 -3.59
CA SER A 49 2.73 16.85 -2.66
C SER A 49 3.89 17.12 -1.70
N ASN A 50 4.75 16.13 -1.46
CA ASN A 50 5.99 16.32 -0.71
C ASN A 50 7.00 17.06 -1.58
N LYS A 51 6.85 18.38 -1.71
CA LYS A 51 7.92 19.26 -2.22
C LYS A 51 9.18 19.00 -1.39
N SER A 52 10.15 18.30 -2.00
CA SER A 52 11.57 18.16 -1.63
C SER A 52 12.03 17.25 -0.47
N LYS A 53 11.26 16.28 0.04
CA LYS A 53 11.94 15.11 0.64
C LYS A 53 12.31 14.18 -0.49
N ARG A 54 13.57 14.29 -0.98
CA ARG A 54 14.17 13.23 -1.81
C ARG A 54 13.87 11.93 -1.09
N PHE A 55 12.97 11.10 -1.64
CA PHE A 55 12.96 9.70 -1.29
C PHE A 55 14.41 9.26 -1.48
N PRO A 56 15.07 8.60 -0.50
CA PRO A 56 16.36 8.01 -0.76
C PRO A 56 16.16 7.07 -1.93
N THR A 57 16.55 7.54 -3.12
CA THR A 57 16.80 6.71 -4.28
C THR A 57 18.09 6.01 -3.93
N THR A 58 18.06 5.08 -2.96
CA THR A 58 18.98 3.95 -3.02
C THR A 58 18.78 3.41 -4.41
N GLY A 59 19.76 3.66 -5.28
CA GLY A 59 19.67 3.36 -6.71
C GLY A 59 19.04 1.98 -6.83
N ILE A 60 17.88 1.92 -7.47
CA ILE A 60 17.25 0.65 -7.77
C ILE A 60 18.29 -0.02 -8.66
N ASN A 61 19.03 -0.97 -8.09
CA ASN A 61 20.06 -1.65 -8.85
C ASN A 61 19.30 -2.54 -9.82
N GLU A 62 19.13 -2.08 -11.06
CA GLU A 62 18.33 -2.70 -12.12
C GLU A 62 18.92 -4.02 -12.63
N GLN A 63 19.75 -4.70 -11.84
CA GLN A 63 20.11 -6.07 -12.11
C GLN A 63 19.04 -7.00 -11.54
N CYS A 64 17.89 -7.09 -12.24
CA CYS A 64 17.07 -8.30 -12.20
C CYS A 64 17.88 -9.40 -12.90
N SER A 65 18.75 -10.09 -12.17
CA SER A 65 19.60 -11.19 -12.68
C SER A 65 18.84 -12.50 -12.88
N HIS A 66 17.53 -12.50 -12.64
CA HIS A 66 16.66 -13.65 -12.84
C HIS A 66 15.61 -13.29 -13.87
N ASP A 67 15.47 -14.13 -14.89
CA ASP A 67 14.42 -14.11 -15.92
C ASP A 67 13.10 -13.54 -15.37
N CYS A 68 12.93 -12.23 -15.52
CA CYS A 68 11.91 -11.46 -14.83
C CYS A 68 10.59 -11.82 -15.54
N LYS A 69 9.86 -12.79 -14.95
CA LYS A 69 8.60 -13.41 -15.43
C LYS A 69 7.79 -12.47 -16.33
N SER A 70 7.33 -13.01 -17.48
CA SER A 70 6.65 -12.32 -18.59
C SER A 70 5.77 -11.12 -18.20
N VAL A 71 5.58 -10.17 -19.13
CA VAL A 71 4.69 -9.01 -18.99
C VAL A 71 3.32 -9.38 -18.40
N LYS A 72 2.81 -10.58 -18.71
CA LYS A 72 1.57 -11.14 -18.15
C LYS A 72 1.64 -11.36 -16.63
N ALA A 73 2.75 -11.87 -16.10
CA ALA A 73 2.95 -12.07 -14.67
C ALA A 73 3.10 -10.76 -13.89
N VAL A 74 3.69 -9.73 -14.52
CA VAL A 74 3.72 -8.37 -13.97
C VAL A 74 2.31 -7.81 -13.94
N PHE A 75 1.55 -7.91 -15.03
CA PHE A 75 0.17 -7.44 -15.11
C PHE A 75 -0.73 -8.09 -14.05
N VAL A 76 -0.70 -9.43 -13.91
CA VAL A 76 -1.48 -10.16 -12.90
C VAL A 76 -1.16 -9.72 -11.47
N ARG A 77 0.09 -9.33 -11.19
CA ARG A 77 0.45 -8.82 -9.85
C ARG A 77 0.00 -7.37 -9.67
N SER A 78 0.08 -6.56 -10.72
CA SER A 78 -0.35 -5.16 -10.71
C SER A 78 -1.87 -5.00 -10.75
N THR A 79 -2.63 -5.96 -11.25
CA THR A 79 -4.11 -5.90 -11.25
C THR A 79 -4.68 -5.80 -9.84
N SER A 80 -3.98 -6.33 -8.83
CA SER A 80 -4.33 -6.17 -7.42
C SER A 80 -4.44 -4.71 -6.96
N LEU A 81 -3.71 -3.79 -7.63
CA LEU A 81 -3.72 -2.37 -7.33
C LEU A 81 -4.97 -1.64 -7.86
N ILE A 82 -5.56 -2.17 -8.93
CA ILE A 82 -6.72 -1.58 -9.60
C ILE A 82 -8.01 -2.35 -9.31
N SER A 83 -7.90 -3.57 -8.77
CA SER A 83 -9.02 -4.37 -8.27
C SER A 83 -9.38 -3.99 -6.85
N ASN A 84 -10.66 -4.16 -6.51
CA ASN A 84 -11.22 -3.87 -5.19
C ASN A 84 -11.04 -2.39 -4.80
N SER A 85 -11.92 -1.89 -3.94
CA SER A 85 -11.89 -0.49 -3.53
C SER A 85 -12.60 -0.34 -2.21
N LYS A 86 -11.89 0.18 -1.20
CA LYS A 86 -12.45 0.41 0.12
C LYS A 86 -11.84 1.65 0.77
N VAL A 87 -12.60 2.28 1.66
CA VAL A 87 -12.13 3.39 2.49
C VAL A 87 -12.67 3.20 3.89
N ILE A 88 -11.77 3.10 4.87
CA ILE A 88 -12.09 3.01 6.29
C ILE A 88 -11.68 4.34 6.92
N LYS A 89 -12.57 4.93 7.72
CA LYS A 89 -12.23 6.11 8.53
C LYS A 89 -11.58 5.64 9.82
N ILE A 90 -10.48 6.28 10.17
CA ILE A 90 -9.80 6.05 11.44
C ILE A 90 -10.35 7.14 12.35
N ASP A 91 -11.33 6.78 13.18
CA ASP A 91 -11.89 7.67 14.19
C ASP A 91 -10.95 7.65 15.41
N ASP A 92 -10.55 8.82 15.91
CA ASP A 92 -9.53 8.99 16.97
C ASP A 92 -9.93 8.39 18.35
N GLU A 93 -11.12 7.78 18.47
CA GLU A 93 -11.74 7.43 19.76
C GLU A 93 -11.53 5.97 20.21
N ASN A 94 -11.03 5.08 19.35
CA ASN A 94 -10.93 3.62 19.65
C ASN A 94 -9.50 3.09 19.88
N HIS A 95 -8.50 3.95 20.14
CA HIS A 95 -7.10 3.55 20.30
C HIS A 95 -6.41 4.12 21.56
N ILE A 96 -7.12 4.16 22.69
CA ILE A 96 -6.51 4.22 24.04
C ILE A 96 -6.58 2.84 24.68
#